data_AF-A0A420NUZ5-F1
#
_entry.id   AF-A0A420NUZ5-F1
#
_cell.length_a   1.000
_cell.length_b   1.000
_cell.length_c   1.000
_cell.angle_alpha   90.00
_cell.angle_beta   90.00
_cell.angle_gamma   90.00
#
_symmetry.space_group_name_H-M   'P 1'
#
loop_
_entity.id
_entity.type
_entity.pdbx_description
1 polymer ?
#
loop_
_entity_poly.entity_id
_entity_poly.type
_entity_poly.pdbx_seq_one_letter_code
_entity_poly.pdbx_strand_id
1 'polypeptide(L)'
;MRRRHNDPRKPDRVLEHMRLMEYMPEYQRPEEDRLYRAAYEHLGGINCATCAISELEKRPSRVTKRAVKVHYGIIASANSVMKNAEERDKYAQGPDLSVLCFEMEAAGLMNNFPCLVIRGICDYSDSHKNDEWHRYAALTAAAYLC
;
A
#
# COMPACT_ATOMS: atom_id res chain seq x y z
N MET A 1 22.47 -0.19 -7.71
CA MET A 1 22.10 1.24 -7.52
C MET A 1 21.36 1.40 -6.19
N ARG A 2 22.04 1.75 -5.07
CA ARG A 2 21.37 1.97 -3.77
C ARG A 2 20.68 3.34 -3.78
N ARG A 3 19.35 3.37 -3.92
CA ARG A 3 18.57 4.62 -4.05
C ARG A 3 18.32 5.29 -2.68
N ARG A 4 18.37 6.63 -2.68
CA ARG A 4 18.75 7.52 -1.56
C ARG A 4 17.59 8.04 -0.69
N HIS A 5 16.34 7.60 -0.89
CA HIS A 5 15.18 8.16 -0.20
C HIS A 5 15.06 7.74 1.27
N ASN A 6 15.53 6.54 1.62
CA ASN A 6 15.47 6.03 2.99
C ASN A 6 16.76 6.34 3.81
N ASP A 7 17.66 7.20 3.31
CA ASP A 7 18.86 7.61 4.07
C ASP A 7 18.45 8.53 5.22
N PRO A 8 18.60 8.13 6.50
CA PRO A 8 18.10 8.89 7.64
C PRO A 8 18.78 10.26 7.82
N ARG A 9 19.91 10.51 7.14
CA ARG A 9 20.67 11.77 7.24
C ARG A 9 20.14 12.89 6.34
N LYS A 10 19.21 12.58 5.44
CA LYS A 10 18.66 13.55 4.47
C LYS A 10 17.32 14.11 4.95
N PRO A 11 16.92 15.33 4.56
CA PRO A 11 15.60 15.87 4.89
C PRO A 11 14.46 15.00 4.33
N ASP A 12 13.30 15.06 4.98
CA ASP A 12 12.08 14.34 4.57
C ASP A 12 11.19 15.18 3.67
N ARG A 13 11.59 15.27 2.39
CA ARG A 13 10.87 16.03 1.38
C ARG A 13 9.42 15.58 1.20
N VAL A 14 9.15 14.28 1.34
CA VAL A 14 7.77 13.78 1.23
C VAL A 14 6.92 14.30 2.39
N LEU A 15 7.49 14.36 3.61
CA LEU A 15 6.81 14.97 4.75
C LEU A 15 6.53 16.47 4.51
N GLU A 16 7.47 17.20 3.92
CA GLU A 16 7.29 18.62 3.58
C GLU A 16 6.09 18.81 2.64
N HIS A 17 5.94 17.97 1.61
CA HIS A 17 4.79 18.03 0.69
C HIS A 17 3.50 17.58 1.34
N MET A 18 3.53 16.55 2.19
CA MET A 18 2.33 16.09 2.90
C MET A 18 1.79 17.13 3.88
N ARG A 19 2.65 17.97 4.48
CA ARG A 19 2.21 19.07 5.36
C ARG A 19 1.29 20.09 4.68
N LEU A 20 1.36 20.20 3.35
CA LEU A 20 0.45 21.06 2.59
C LEU A 20 -1.03 20.63 2.73
N MET A 21 -1.25 19.37 3.09
CA MET A 21 -2.58 18.76 3.24
C MET A 21 -2.91 18.44 4.72
N GLU A 22 -2.13 18.94 5.67
CA GLU A 22 -2.30 18.67 7.11
C GLU A 22 -3.68 19.12 7.63
N TYR A 23 -4.22 20.21 7.05
CA TYR A 23 -5.52 20.78 7.38
C TYR A 23 -6.71 20.07 6.72
N MET A 24 -6.49 19.00 5.95
CA MET A 24 -7.54 18.21 5.30
C MET A 24 -7.67 16.84 5.98
N PRO A 25 -8.60 16.68 6.95
CA PRO A 25 -8.72 15.46 7.74
C PRO A 25 -8.91 14.19 6.90
N GLU A 26 -9.57 14.30 5.75
CA GLU A 26 -9.84 13.18 4.86
C GLU A 26 -8.57 12.60 4.19
N TYR A 27 -7.45 13.31 4.20
CA TYR A 27 -6.16 12.84 3.70
C TYR A 27 -5.21 12.41 4.81
N GLN A 28 -5.64 12.45 6.07
CA GLN A 28 -4.82 11.97 7.19
C GLN A 28 -4.69 10.45 7.16
N ARG A 29 -3.65 9.95 7.83
CA ARG A 29 -3.42 8.52 7.95
C ARG A 29 -4.56 7.90 8.77
N PRO A 30 -5.26 6.87 8.25
CA PRO A 30 -6.28 6.18 9.02
C PRO A 30 -5.72 5.56 10.31
N GLU A 31 -6.54 5.55 11.35
CA GLU A 31 -6.17 4.93 12.64
C GLU A 31 -6.21 3.40 12.55
N GLU A 32 -7.16 2.85 11.80
CA GLU A 32 -7.36 1.41 11.67
C GLU A 32 -6.42 0.81 10.61
N ASP A 33 -5.36 0.15 11.10
CA ASP A 33 -4.43 -0.65 10.30
C ASP A 33 -4.54 -2.13 10.71
N ARG A 34 -5.52 -2.84 10.16
CA ARG A 34 -5.78 -4.26 10.43
C ARG A 34 -5.26 -5.13 9.28
N LEU A 35 -4.34 -6.04 9.59
CA LEU A 35 -3.95 -7.13 8.69
C LEU A 35 -4.43 -8.43 9.33
N TYR A 36 -5.22 -9.18 8.58
CA TYR A 36 -5.66 -10.52 8.98
C TYR A 36 -4.71 -11.58 8.42
N ARG A 37 -4.74 -12.76 9.04
CA ARG A 37 -4.05 -13.95 8.52
C ARG A 37 -4.51 -14.26 7.11
N ALA A 38 -3.59 -14.75 6.28
CA ALA A 38 -3.88 -15.00 4.87
C ALA A 38 -5.01 -16.02 4.64
N ALA A 39 -5.15 -17.01 5.52
CA ALA A 39 -6.21 -18.02 5.42
C ALA A 39 -7.56 -17.58 6.01
N TYR A 40 -7.64 -16.40 6.63
CA TYR A 40 -8.87 -15.89 7.19
C TYR A 40 -9.61 -15.06 6.14
N GLU A 41 -10.86 -15.39 5.88
CA GLU A 41 -11.69 -14.70 4.90
C GLU A 41 -12.68 -13.75 5.60
N HIS A 42 -12.92 -12.61 4.96
CA HIS A 42 -13.89 -11.62 5.43
C HIS A 42 -15.29 -12.24 5.57
N LEU A 43 -15.90 -12.08 6.74
CA LEU A 43 -17.20 -12.69 7.08
C LEU A 43 -18.41 -11.99 6.44
N GLY A 44 -18.19 -11.00 5.60
CA GLY A 44 -19.22 -10.23 4.92
C GLY A 44 -19.57 -8.93 5.65
N GLY A 45 -20.41 -8.12 5.00
CA GLY A 45 -20.67 -6.73 5.40
C GLY A 45 -19.69 -5.74 4.74
N ILE A 46 -19.90 -4.45 5.00
CA ILE A 46 -19.17 -3.34 4.36
C ILE A 46 -17.76 -3.12 4.94
N ASN A 47 -17.49 -3.62 6.15
CA ASN A 47 -16.24 -3.41 6.87
C ASN A 47 -15.94 -4.63 7.76
N CYS A 48 -14.77 -4.62 8.41
CA CYS A 48 -14.30 -5.73 9.24
C CYS A 48 -14.85 -5.72 10.67
N ALA A 49 -16.00 -5.07 10.94
CA ALA A 49 -16.54 -4.95 12.31
C ALA A 49 -16.95 -6.31 12.92
N THR A 50 -17.32 -7.28 12.08
CA THR A 50 -17.69 -8.65 12.48
C THR A 50 -16.51 -9.62 12.43
N CYS A 51 -15.35 -9.20 11.92
CA CYS A 51 -14.19 -10.05 11.78
C CYS A 51 -13.50 -10.31 13.12
N ALA A 52 -12.99 -11.52 13.30
CA ALA A 52 -12.39 -11.97 14.54
C ALA A 52 -11.05 -11.27 14.80
N ILE A 53 -10.95 -10.54 15.91
CA ILE A 53 -9.71 -9.89 16.35
C ILE A 53 -8.57 -10.91 16.59
N SER A 54 -8.92 -12.15 16.92
CA SER A 54 -7.96 -13.26 17.08
C SER A 54 -7.22 -13.65 15.80
N GLU A 55 -7.77 -13.30 14.64
CA GLU A 55 -7.19 -13.58 13.32
C GLU A 55 -6.30 -12.44 12.80
N LEU A 56 -6.12 -11.38 13.60
CA LEU A 56 -5.17 -10.32 13.26
C LEU A 56 -3.72 -10.80 13.40
N GLU A 57 -2.91 -10.45 12.40
CA GLU A 57 -1.48 -10.69 12.40
C GLU A 57 -0.78 -9.82 13.45
N LYS A 58 0.07 -10.46 14.27
CA LYS A 58 0.91 -9.75 15.23
C LYS A 58 2.07 -9.10 14.49
N ARG A 59 2.09 -7.77 14.47
CA ARG A 59 3.10 -6.99 13.76
C ARG A 59 3.82 -6.03 14.71
N PRO A 60 5.13 -5.79 14.51
CA PRO A 60 5.83 -4.73 15.19
C PRO A 60 5.16 -3.38 14.94
N SER A 61 5.20 -2.49 15.94
CA SER A 61 4.76 -1.11 15.75
C SER A 61 5.54 -0.48 14.59
N ARG A 62 4.82 0.23 13.70
CA ARG A 62 5.40 0.92 12.55
C ARG A 62 6.04 2.24 13.01
N VAL A 63 7.08 2.14 13.85
CA VAL A 63 7.86 3.30 14.28
C VAL A 63 8.85 3.64 13.16
N THR A 64 8.56 4.69 12.41
CA THR A 64 9.42 5.20 11.34
C THR A 64 9.81 6.64 11.64
N LYS A 65 11.09 6.99 11.42
CA LYS A 65 11.56 8.38 11.49
C LYS A 65 11.10 9.21 10.28
N ARG A 66 10.54 8.55 9.26
CA ARG A 66 10.04 9.13 8.01
C ARG A 66 8.52 9.05 7.95
N ALA A 67 7.89 10.00 7.27
CA ALA A 67 6.44 9.99 7.06
C ALA A 67 5.97 8.78 6.25
N VAL A 68 6.72 8.40 5.22
CA VAL A 68 6.42 7.26 4.34
C VAL A 68 7.64 6.39 4.14
N LYS A 69 7.42 5.09 3.89
CA LYS A 69 8.46 4.16 3.49
C LYS A 69 8.34 3.87 2.00
N VAL A 70 9.41 4.12 1.25
CA VAL A 70 9.43 3.88 -0.19
C VAL A 70 9.95 2.48 -0.49
N HIS A 71 9.20 1.74 -1.30
CA HIS A 71 9.53 0.42 -1.80
C HIS A 71 9.80 0.48 -3.31
N TYR A 72 10.82 -0.22 -3.78
CA TYR A 72 11.14 -0.36 -5.20
C TYR A 72 11.08 -1.84 -5.56
N GLY A 73 10.28 -2.18 -6.56
CA GLY A 73 10.14 -3.55 -7.03
C GLY A 73 9.01 -3.70 -8.03
N ILE A 74 8.56 -4.94 -8.21
CA ILE A 74 7.57 -5.30 -9.22
C ILE A 74 6.17 -4.94 -8.72
N ILE A 75 5.43 -4.25 -9.59
CA ILE A 75 4.01 -3.96 -9.46
C ILE A 75 3.29 -4.85 -10.47
N ALA A 76 2.41 -5.73 -10.00
CA ALA A 76 1.63 -6.62 -10.86
C ALA A 76 0.35 -5.92 -11.30
N SER A 77 0.06 -5.99 -12.61
CA SER A 77 -1.16 -5.45 -13.21
C SER A 77 -2.15 -6.58 -13.49
N ALA A 78 -3.41 -6.41 -13.09
CA ALA A 78 -4.48 -7.38 -13.37
C ALA A 78 -5.80 -6.70 -13.76
N ASN A 79 -6.66 -7.40 -14.51
CA ASN A 79 -7.98 -6.88 -14.90
C ASN A 79 -9.03 -6.95 -13.79
N SER A 80 -8.66 -7.47 -12.63
CA SER A 80 -9.52 -7.62 -11.45
C SER A 80 -8.75 -7.31 -10.19
N VAL A 81 -9.45 -6.80 -9.17
CA VAL A 81 -8.89 -6.56 -7.84
C VAL A 81 -8.43 -7.88 -7.22
N MET A 82 -7.17 -7.94 -6.75
CA MET A 82 -6.66 -9.04 -5.94
C MET A 82 -7.34 -9.01 -4.57
N LYS A 83 -8.10 -10.06 -4.24
CA LYS A 83 -8.86 -10.19 -2.99
C LYS A 83 -8.59 -11.50 -2.25
N ASN A 84 -7.54 -12.21 -2.63
CA ASN A 84 -7.17 -13.49 -2.02
C ASN A 84 -5.74 -13.38 -1.47
N ALA A 85 -5.62 -13.42 -0.16
CA ALA A 85 -4.34 -13.24 0.52
C ALA A 85 -3.35 -14.39 0.27
N GLU A 86 -3.82 -15.62 0.11
CA GLU A 86 -2.95 -16.76 -0.19
C GLU A 86 -2.39 -16.67 -1.62
N GLU A 87 -3.20 -16.25 -2.58
CA GLU A 87 -2.78 -16.02 -3.96
C GLU A 87 -1.79 -14.85 -4.04
N ARG A 88 -2.09 -13.74 -3.36
CA ARG A 88 -1.16 -12.62 -3.17
C ARG A 88 0.19 -13.10 -2.67
N ASP A 89 0.22 -13.92 -1.61
CA ASP A 89 1.45 -14.42 -1.02
C ASP A 89 2.23 -15.35 -1.95
N LYS A 90 1.54 -16.16 -2.78
CA LYS A 90 2.19 -16.97 -3.83
C LYS A 90 2.91 -16.09 -4.86
N TYR A 91 2.31 -14.98 -5.31
CA TYR A 91 2.99 -14.05 -6.24
C TYR A 91 4.10 -13.25 -5.55
N ALA A 92 3.92 -12.89 -4.28
CA ALA A 92 4.92 -12.15 -3.51
C ALA A 92 6.17 -12.99 -3.19
N GLN A 93 5.99 -14.29 -2.92
CA GLN A 93 7.06 -15.24 -2.59
C GLN A 93 7.50 -16.08 -3.79
N GLY A 94 6.85 -15.92 -4.94
CA GLY A 94 7.13 -16.66 -6.15
C GLY A 94 8.56 -16.41 -6.65
N PRO A 95 9.24 -17.45 -7.17
CA PRO A 95 10.64 -17.37 -7.58
C PRO A 95 10.90 -16.38 -8.72
N ASP A 96 9.89 -16.11 -9.55
CA ASP A 96 10.06 -15.37 -10.81
C ASP A 96 9.79 -13.86 -10.69
N LEU A 97 8.87 -13.44 -9.81
CA LEU A 97 8.30 -12.09 -9.87
C LEU A 97 8.39 -11.28 -8.58
N SER A 98 8.55 -11.89 -7.39
CA SER A 98 8.71 -11.19 -6.10
C SER A 98 7.82 -9.91 -6.00
N VAL A 99 6.52 -10.07 -6.28
CA VAL A 99 5.59 -8.95 -6.46
C VAL A 99 5.41 -8.18 -5.15
N LEU A 100 5.46 -6.85 -5.21
CA LEU A 100 5.31 -5.98 -4.04
C LEU A 100 3.92 -5.40 -3.88
N CYS A 101 3.20 -5.14 -4.98
CA CYS A 101 1.82 -4.68 -4.94
C CYS A 101 1.07 -5.02 -6.23
N PHE A 102 -0.25 -4.91 -6.16
CA PHE A 102 -1.18 -5.17 -7.25
C PHE A 102 -1.93 -3.89 -7.61
N GLU A 103 -2.19 -3.71 -8.89
CA GLU A 103 -2.98 -2.60 -9.43
C GLU A 103 -3.66 -3.04 -10.74
N MET A 104 -4.46 -2.17 -11.36
CA MET A 104 -5.31 -2.57 -12.49
C MET A 104 -5.07 -1.82 -13.80
N GLU A 105 -4.24 -0.78 -13.84
CA GLU A 105 -4.22 0.14 -15.00
C GLU A 105 -2.87 0.29 -15.68
N ALA A 106 -1.76 0.08 -14.98
CA ALA A 106 -0.44 0.52 -15.41
C ALA A 106 0.08 -0.25 -16.63
N ALA A 107 -0.19 -1.56 -16.72
CA ALA A 107 0.23 -2.36 -17.88
C ALA A 107 -0.31 -1.83 -19.22
N GLY A 108 -1.52 -1.25 -19.22
CA GLY A 108 -2.09 -0.68 -20.45
C GLY A 108 -1.36 0.58 -20.93
N LEU A 109 -0.79 1.35 -20.00
CA LEU A 109 -0.06 2.58 -20.30
C LEU A 109 1.40 2.31 -20.70
N MET A 110 2.04 1.34 -20.05
CA MET A 110 3.45 0.99 -20.28
C MET A 110 3.74 0.52 -21.71
N ASN A 111 2.75 -0.05 -22.41
CA ASN A 111 2.90 -0.48 -23.80
C ASN A 111 3.01 0.68 -24.81
N ASN A 112 2.61 1.89 -24.41
CA ASN A 112 2.50 3.02 -25.34
C ASN A 112 3.61 4.05 -25.16
N PHE A 113 4.23 4.16 -23.98
CA PHE A 113 5.32 5.11 -23.72
C PHE A 113 6.16 4.72 -22.50
N PRO A 114 7.44 5.13 -22.44
CA PRO A 114 8.26 4.98 -21.24
C PRO A 114 7.66 5.76 -20.07
N CYS A 115 7.34 5.08 -18.97
CA CYS A 115 6.79 5.71 -17.78
C CYS A 115 7.33 5.10 -16.48
N LEU A 116 7.17 5.84 -15.38
CA LEU A 116 7.43 5.37 -14.03
C LEU A 116 6.12 5.30 -13.27
N VAL A 117 5.81 4.12 -12.73
CA VAL A 117 4.61 3.92 -11.92
C VAL A 117 4.93 4.18 -10.45
N ILE A 118 4.19 5.09 -9.83
CA ILE A 118 4.25 5.39 -8.40
C ILE A 118 2.86 5.13 -7.83
N ARG A 119 2.76 4.26 -6.81
CA ARG A 119 1.51 3.90 -6.14
C ARG A 119 1.65 4.09 -4.63
N GLY A 120 0.60 4.59 -4.01
CA GLY A 120 0.40 4.48 -2.56
C GLY A 120 -0.34 3.18 -2.25
N ILE A 121 -0.08 2.60 -1.09
CA ILE A 121 -0.71 1.33 -0.67
C ILE A 121 -1.99 1.65 0.08
N CYS A 122 -3.12 1.10 -0.40
CA CYS A 122 -4.45 1.34 0.18
C CYS A 122 -5.12 0.09 0.76
N ASP A 123 -4.63 -1.10 0.46
CA ASP A 123 -5.18 -2.35 0.97
C ASP A 123 -4.08 -3.41 1.11
N TYR A 124 -4.45 -4.54 1.71
CA TYR A 124 -3.59 -5.72 1.82
C TYR A 124 -3.78 -6.71 0.67
N SER A 125 -4.56 -6.37 -0.35
CA SER A 125 -4.91 -7.26 -1.46
C SER A 125 -5.47 -8.60 -0.97
N ASP A 126 -6.30 -8.52 0.07
CA ASP A 126 -7.07 -9.62 0.65
C ASP A 126 -8.57 -9.30 0.58
N SER A 127 -9.40 -10.13 1.22
CA SER A 127 -10.85 -9.91 1.24
C SER A 127 -11.30 -8.82 2.21
N HIS A 128 -10.39 -8.27 3.03
CA HIS A 128 -10.67 -7.28 4.08
C HIS A 128 -10.48 -5.86 3.55
N LYS A 129 -11.46 -5.38 2.78
CA LYS A 129 -11.42 -4.04 2.19
C LYS A 129 -11.37 -2.95 3.27
N ASN A 130 -10.49 -1.97 3.08
CA ASN A 130 -10.44 -0.75 3.89
C ASN A 130 -10.30 0.50 3.01
N ASP A 131 -11.44 1.10 2.65
CA ASP A 131 -11.49 2.24 1.75
C ASP A 131 -10.95 3.54 2.36
N GLU A 132 -10.76 3.61 3.68
CA GLU A 132 -10.27 4.82 4.37
C GLU A 132 -8.84 5.18 3.94
N TRP A 133 -8.06 4.18 3.53
CA TRP A 133 -6.67 4.38 3.11
C TRP A 133 -6.53 5.00 1.72
N HIS A 134 -7.59 5.02 0.89
CA HIS A 134 -7.49 5.46 -0.50
C HIS A 134 -6.97 6.89 -0.63
N ARG A 135 -7.49 7.81 0.19
CA ARG A 135 -7.10 9.23 0.16
C ARG A 135 -5.67 9.43 0.64
N TYR A 136 -5.31 8.81 1.76
CA TYR A 136 -3.94 8.85 2.28
C TYR A 136 -2.94 8.23 1.28
N ALA A 137 -3.27 7.09 0.67
CA ALA A 137 -2.45 6.45 -0.36
C ALA A 137 -2.25 7.37 -1.58
N ALA A 138 -3.30 8.02 -2.06
CA ALA A 138 -3.20 8.99 -3.15
C ALA A 138 -2.30 10.18 -2.78
N LEU A 139 -2.47 10.75 -1.59
CA LEU A 139 -1.63 11.85 -1.09
C LEU A 139 -0.16 11.43 -1.04
N THR A 140 0.15 10.28 -0.44
CA THR A 140 1.55 9.82 -0.29
C THR A 140 2.23 9.58 -1.64
N ALA A 141 1.50 9.07 -2.63
CA ALA A 141 2.00 8.90 -4.00
C ALA A 141 2.28 10.25 -4.68
N ALA A 142 1.35 11.21 -4.57
CA ALA A 142 1.50 12.55 -5.13
C ALA A 142 2.65 13.32 -4.47
N ALA A 143 2.75 13.25 -3.14
CA ALA A 143 3.79 13.93 -2.36
C ALA A 143 5.20 13.42 -2.66
N TYR A 144 5.35 12.19 -3.15
CA TYR A 144 6.64 11.64 -3.61
C TYR A 144 7.08 12.23 -4.96
N LEU A 145 6.14 12.69 -5.80
CA LEU A 145 6.44 13.26 -7.11
C LEU A 145 6.85 14.73 -7.05
N CYS A 146 6.32 15.48 -6.08
CA CYS A 146 6.67 16.88 -5.82
C CYS A 146 8.13 17.01 -5.38
#